data_AF-A0A2D3R938-F1
#
_entry.id   AF-A0A2D3R938-F1
#
_cell.length_a   1.000
_cell.length_b   1.000
_cell.length_c   1.000
_cell.angle_alpha   90.00
_cell.angle_beta   90.00
_cell.angle_gamma   90.00
#
_symmetry.space_group_name_H-M   'P 1'
#
loop_
_entity.id
_entity.type
_entity.pdbx_description
1 polymer ?
#
loop_
_entity_poly.entity_id
_entity_poly.type
_entity_poly.pdbx_seq_one_letter_code
_entity_poly.pdbx_strand_id
1 'polypeptide(L)'
;MPDKTDTLFDSYLSLGTSKDRRCNRAPFPLKQFFQTSCHIMVETSLFAISSVLMALGLPLCFFLLLSGWDLLGLFTHLDNLSCRYLEADGMRRLAFSSDLKIIFFGSTALIAALRMPGFTRRIAGAFPERSKI
;
A
#
# COMPACT_ATOMS: atom_id res chain seq x y z
N MET A 1 19.69 -0.23 50.23
CA MET A 1 20.37 -0.89 49.09
C MET A 1 19.36 -1.00 47.97
N PRO A 2 19.33 -0.05 47.02
CA PRO A 2 18.44 -0.11 45.87
C PRO A 2 18.98 -1.13 44.85
N ASP A 3 18.05 -1.94 44.35
CA ASP A 3 18.28 -3.13 43.56
C ASP A 3 18.74 -2.77 42.14
N LYS A 4 19.73 -3.52 41.63
CA LYS A 4 20.43 -3.22 40.37
C LYS A 4 19.54 -3.52 39.15
N THR A 5 18.42 -4.18 39.37
CA THR A 5 17.44 -4.63 38.37
C THR A 5 16.63 -3.46 37.79
N ASP A 6 16.27 -2.47 38.61
CA ASP A 6 15.46 -1.32 38.19
C ASP A 6 16.25 -0.39 37.24
N THR A 7 17.56 -0.23 37.51
CA THR A 7 18.43 0.62 36.67
C THR A 7 18.68 0.08 35.27
N LEU A 8 18.55 -1.23 35.05
CA LEU A 8 18.70 -1.80 33.71
C LEU A 8 17.43 -1.61 32.88
N PHE A 9 16.26 -1.72 33.48
CA PHE A 9 14.98 -1.58 32.78
C PHE A 9 14.77 -0.16 32.23
N ASP A 10 15.14 0.86 33.00
CA ASP A 10 15.14 2.26 32.54
C ASP A 10 16.13 2.50 31.39
N SER A 11 17.25 1.78 31.39
CA SER A 11 18.24 1.90 30.31
C SER A 11 17.74 1.31 28.99
N TYR A 12 16.91 0.26 29.02
CA TYR A 12 16.27 -0.30 27.82
C TYR A 12 15.10 0.56 27.33
N LEU A 13 14.31 1.14 28.24
CA LEU A 13 13.21 2.05 27.88
C LEU A 13 13.72 3.37 27.29
N SER A 14 14.85 3.89 27.78
CA SER A 14 15.49 5.08 27.21
C SER A 14 16.15 4.83 25.84
N LEU A 15 16.43 3.58 25.47
CA LEU A 15 16.97 3.21 24.15
C LEU A 15 15.89 3.21 23.04
N GLY A 16 14.60 3.23 23.41
CA GLY A 16 13.47 3.34 22.48
C GLY A 16 13.15 4.77 22.03
N THR A 17 13.77 5.79 22.65
CA THR A 17 13.52 7.21 22.33
C THR A 17 14.80 7.93 21.89
N SER A 18 15.77 7.19 21.33
CA SER A 18 16.97 7.79 20.78
C SER A 18 16.62 8.61 19.54
N LYS A 19 16.46 9.91 19.79
CA LYS A 19 16.71 11.03 18.88
C LYS A 19 18.17 10.97 18.43
N ASP A 20 18.52 9.91 17.72
CA ASP A 20 19.89 9.63 17.35
C ASP A 20 20.23 10.42 16.09
N ARG A 21 20.86 11.56 16.36
CA ARG A 21 21.77 12.29 15.49
C ARG A 21 22.91 11.34 15.09
N ARG A 22 22.62 10.32 14.27
CA ARG A 22 23.58 9.27 13.95
C ARG A 22 24.68 9.84 13.06
N CYS A 23 25.80 10.12 13.72
CA CYS A 23 27.17 9.98 13.26
C CYS A 23 27.40 10.13 11.76
N ASN A 24 28.00 11.26 11.44
CA ASN A 24 28.85 11.52 10.28
C ASN A 24 29.91 10.40 10.10
N ARG A 25 29.51 9.30 9.46
CA ARG A 25 30.39 8.42 8.68
C ARG A 25 29.92 8.59 7.26
N ALA A 26 30.69 9.27 6.41
CA ALA A 26 30.42 9.33 4.99
C ALA A 26 30.38 7.89 4.44
N PRO A 27 29.21 7.32 4.10
CA PRO A 27 29.15 6.05 3.40
C PRO A 27 29.36 6.37 1.92
N PHE A 28 29.99 5.48 1.16
CA PHE A 28 30.05 5.60 -0.29
C PHE A 28 28.67 5.99 -0.85
N PRO A 29 28.55 7.06 -1.65
CA PRO A 29 27.27 7.66 -2.02
C PRO A 29 26.29 6.63 -2.58
N LEU A 30 26.83 5.62 -3.30
CA LEU A 30 26.08 4.51 -3.87
C LEU A 30 25.24 3.72 -2.85
N LYS A 31 25.80 3.34 -1.70
CA LYS A 31 25.09 2.50 -0.71
C LYS A 31 23.88 3.23 -0.13
N GLN A 32 24.02 4.53 0.08
CA GLN A 32 22.96 5.38 0.59
C GLN A 32 21.89 5.61 -0.48
N PHE A 33 22.26 5.81 -1.75
CA PHE A 33 21.31 5.84 -2.87
C PHE A 33 20.53 4.53 -2.99
N PHE A 34 21.19 3.37 -2.91
CA PHE A 34 20.52 2.06 -2.95
C PHE A 34 19.55 1.87 -1.78
N GLN A 35 19.95 2.23 -0.56
CA GLN A 35 19.09 2.10 0.62
C GLN A 35 17.86 3.02 0.52
N THR A 36 18.05 4.24 0.04
CA THR A 36 16.95 5.21 -0.14
C THR A 36 16.02 4.78 -1.26
N SER A 37 16.59 4.32 -2.39
CA SER A 37 15.81 3.79 -3.52
C SER A 37 15.00 2.56 -3.12
N CYS A 38 15.61 1.61 -2.40
CA CYS A 38 14.94 0.40 -1.95
C CYS A 38 13.79 0.71 -0.96
N HIS A 39 14.01 1.65 -0.04
CA HIS A 39 12.95 2.11 0.87
C HIS A 39 11.79 2.77 0.11
N ILE A 40 12.09 3.62 -0.87
CA ILE A 40 11.06 4.25 -1.70
C ILE A 40 10.31 3.19 -2.51
N MET A 41 11.00 2.22 -3.10
CA MET A 41 10.38 1.12 -3.86
C MET A 41 9.48 0.24 -3.00
N VAL A 42 9.90 -0.09 -1.77
CA VAL A 42 9.07 -0.87 -0.84
C VAL A 42 7.84 -0.07 -0.40
N GLU A 43 7.99 1.22 -0.11
CA GLU A 43 6.85 2.03 0.32
C GLU A 43 5.86 2.30 -0.82
N THR A 44 6.36 2.54 -2.05
CA THR A 44 5.50 2.70 -3.22
C THR A 44 4.82 1.40 -3.63
N SER A 45 5.52 0.26 -3.53
CA SER A 45 4.91 -1.05 -3.78
C SER A 45 3.87 -1.40 -2.73
N LEU A 46 4.13 -1.16 -1.44
CA LEU A 46 3.14 -1.39 -0.38
C LEU A 46 1.91 -0.50 -0.55
N PHE A 47 2.13 0.75 -0.97
CA PHE A 47 1.06 1.68 -1.30
C PHE A 47 0.24 1.22 -2.52
N ALA A 48 0.89 0.74 -3.58
CA ALA A 48 0.24 0.21 -4.77
C ALA A 48 -0.55 -1.06 -4.44
N ILE A 49 0.05 -2.00 -3.70
CA ILE A 49 -0.60 -3.24 -3.25
C ILE A 49 -1.83 -2.90 -2.39
N SER A 50 -1.72 -1.98 -1.44
CA SER A 50 -2.86 -1.55 -0.62
C SER A 50 -3.98 -0.94 -1.47
N SER A 51 -3.62 -0.12 -2.47
CA SER A 51 -4.59 0.51 -3.38
C SER A 51 -5.30 -0.52 -4.26
N VAL A 52 -4.54 -1.49 -4.80
CA VAL A 52 -5.08 -2.63 -5.57
C VAL A 52 -6.01 -3.49 -4.69
N LEU A 53 -5.58 -3.81 -3.47
CA LEU A 53 -6.36 -4.63 -2.55
C LEU A 53 -7.68 -3.95 -2.18
N MET A 54 -7.67 -2.63 -2.05
CA MET A 54 -8.86 -1.82 -1.80
C MET A 54 -9.78 -1.76 -3.04
N ALA A 55 -9.19 -1.64 -4.23
CA ALA A 55 -9.92 -1.70 -5.50
C ALA A 55 -10.55 -3.08 -5.78
N LEU A 56 -9.90 -4.18 -5.36
CA LEU A 56 -10.45 -5.55 -5.43
C LEU A 56 -11.43 -5.86 -4.29
N GLY A 57 -11.22 -5.27 -3.12
CA GLY A 57 -12.11 -5.45 -1.97
C GLY A 57 -13.50 -4.87 -2.21
N LEU A 58 -13.60 -3.76 -2.94
CA LEU A 58 -14.88 -3.11 -3.24
C LEU A 58 -15.85 -4.01 -4.05
N PRO A 59 -15.47 -4.60 -5.20
CA PRO A 59 -16.34 -5.52 -5.92
C PRO A 59 -16.63 -6.78 -5.10
N LEU A 60 -15.66 -7.29 -4.33
CA LEU A 60 -15.88 -8.44 -3.46
C LEU A 60 -16.96 -8.16 -2.40
N CYS A 61 -16.86 -7.02 -1.70
CA CYS A 61 -17.87 -6.57 -0.74
C CYS A 61 -19.23 -6.32 -1.41
N PHE A 62 -19.25 -5.77 -2.63
CA PHE A 62 -20.48 -5.53 -3.37
C PHE A 62 -21.25 -6.82 -3.64
N PHE A 63 -20.58 -7.86 -4.16
CA PHE A 63 -21.24 -9.15 -4.39
C PHE A 63 -21.63 -9.85 -3.08
N LEU A 64 -20.82 -9.71 -2.03
CA LEU A 64 -21.13 -10.28 -0.72
C LEU A 64 -22.36 -9.61 -0.10
N LEU A 65 -22.52 -8.29 -0.28
CA LEU A 65 -23.71 -7.55 0.15
C LEU A 65 -24.96 -7.97 -0.64
N LEU A 66 -24.85 -8.13 -1.96
CA LEU A 66 -25.96 -8.64 -2.78
C LEU A 66 -26.40 -10.05 -2.36
N SER A 67 -25.44 -10.87 -1.93
CA SER A 67 -25.68 -12.22 -1.42
C SER A 67 -26.18 -12.26 0.03
N GLY A 68 -26.40 -11.12 0.69
CA GLY A 68 -26.85 -11.09 2.08
C GLY A 68 -25.79 -11.58 3.09
N TRP A 69 -24.51 -11.34 2.80
CA TRP A 69 -23.35 -11.83 3.57
C TRP A 69 -23.11 -13.34 3.52
N ASP A 70 -23.81 -14.05 2.63
CA ASP A 70 -23.56 -15.47 2.38
C ASP A 70 -22.43 -15.68 1.36
N LEU A 71 -21.50 -16.58 1.68
CA LEU A 71 -20.39 -16.93 0.79
C LEU A 71 -20.87 -17.81 -0.37
N LEU A 72 -21.87 -18.66 -0.15
CA LEU A 72 -22.38 -19.57 -1.17
C LEU A 72 -23.12 -18.80 -2.28
N GLY A 73 -23.96 -17.83 -1.91
CA GLY A 73 -24.61 -16.96 -2.88
C GLY A 73 -23.65 -16.05 -3.63
N LEU A 74 -22.54 -15.59 -3.03
CA LEU A 74 -21.44 -14.91 -3.75
C LEU A 74 -20.91 -15.79 -4.89
N PHE A 75 -20.58 -17.04 -4.61
CA PHE A 75 -20.10 -17.96 -5.64
C PHE A 75 -21.18 -18.28 -6.68
N THR A 76 -22.46 -18.29 -6.29
CA THR A 76 -23.58 -18.47 -7.23
C THR A 76 -23.68 -17.30 -8.22
N HIS A 77 -23.50 -16.07 -7.76
CA HIS A 77 -23.44 -14.90 -8.63
C HIS A 77 -22.23 -14.94 -9.58
N LEU A 78 -21.08 -15.38 -9.08
CA LEU A 78 -19.88 -15.55 -9.90
C LEU A 78 -20.03 -16.68 -10.93
N ASP A 79 -20.67 -17.78 -10.56
CA ASP A 79 -20.93 -18.92 -11.43
C ASP A 79 -21.83 -18.52 -12.60
N ASN A 80 -22.92 -17.80 -12.31
CA ASN A 80 -23.82 -17.27 -13.34
C ASN A 80 -23.10 -16.32 -14.30
N LEU A 81 -22.29 -15.40 -13.76
CA LEU A 81 -21.52 -14.46 -14.55
C LEU A 81 -20.47 -15.17 -15.42
N SER A 82 -19.79 -16.17 -14.88
CA SER A 82 -18.76 -16.93 -15.60
C SER A 82 -19.36 -17.77 -16.73
N CYS A 83 -20.51 -18.42 -16.50
CA CYS A 83 -21.25 -19.15 -17.52
C CYS A 83 -21.66 -18.22 -18.66
N ARG A 84 -22.24 -17.05 -18.33
CA ARG A 84 -22.63 -16.06 -19.34
C ARG A 84 -21.45 -15.45 -20.10
N TYR A 85 -20.31 -15.28 -19.44
CA TYR A 85 -19.08 -14.84 -20.09
C TYR A 85 -18.54 -15.91 -21.06
N LEU A 86 -18.58 -17.19 -20.66
CA LEU A 86 -18.17 -18.34 -21.49
C LEU A 86 -19.12 -18.62 -22.66
N GLU A 87 -20.38 -18.23 -22.56
CA GLU A 87 -21.37 -18.33 -23.64
C GLU A 87 -21.31 -17.14 -24.61
N ALA A 88 -20.83 -15.97 -24.18
CA ALA A 88 -20.85 -14.76 -24.99
C ALA A 88 -19.91 -14.81 -26.21
N ASP A 89 -20.24 -14.10 -27.29
CA ASP A 89 -19.35 -13.96 -28.46
C ASP A 89 -18.01 -13.28 -28.11
N GLY A 90 -16.96 -13.58 -28.88
CA GLY A 90 -15.60 -13.08 -28.67
C GLY A 90 -15.51 -11.55 -28.54
N MET A 91 -16.31 -10.81 -29.31
CA MET A 91 -16.39 -9.35 -29.23
C MET A 91 -16.96 -8.84 -27.89
N ARG A 92 -17.98 -9.53 -27.35
CA ARG A 92 -18.60 -9.18 -26.06
C ARG A 92 -17.69 -9.53 -24.89
N ARG A 93 -16.94 -10.64 -24.99
CA ARG A 93 -15.91 -10.99 -24.00
C ARG A 93 -14.80 -9.95 -23.95
N LEU A 94 -14.33 -9.50 -25.12
CA LEU A 94 -13.28 -8.49 -25.20
C LEU A 94 -13.73 -7.17 -24.57
N ALA A 95 -14.94 -6.71 -24.91
CA ALA A 95 -15.54 -5.50 -24.34
C ALA A 95 -15.67 -5.58 -22.81
N PHE A 96 -16.20 -6.70 -22.28
CA PHE A 96 -16.32 -6.92 -20.84
C PHE A 96 -14.96 -6.93 -20.13
N SER A 97 -13.95 -7.61 -20.72
CA SER A 97 -12.60 -7.64 -20.16
C SER A 97 -11.93 -6.26 -20.19
N SER A 98 -12.21 -5.46 -21.22
CA SER A 98 -11.70 -4.10 -21.36
C SER A 98 -12.33 -3.18 -20.32
N ASP A 99 -13.65 -3.24 -20.15
CA ASP A 99 -14.39 -2.45 -19.16
C ASP A 99 -13.92 -2.77 -17.74
N LEU A 100 -13.76 -4.06 -17.41
CA LEU A 100 -13.17 -4.49 -16.13
C LEU A 100 -11.77 -3.92 -15.91
N LYS A 101 -10.91 -3.96 -16.93
CA LYS A 101 -9.55 -3.38 -16.84
C LYS A 101 -9.59 -1.88 -16.62
N ILE A 102 -10.45 -1.16 -17.33
CA ILE A 102 -10.59 0.29 -17.22
C ILE A 102 -11.10 0.68 -15.83
N ILE A 103 -12.15 0.04 -15.34
CA ILE A 103 -12.69 0.30 -14.01
C ILE A 103 -11.67 -0.06 -12.92
N PHE A 104 -10.99 -1.19 -13.05
CA PHE A 104 -9.99 -1.64 -12.09
C PHE A 104 -8.76 -0.72 -12.05
N PHE A 105 -8.19 -0.41 -13.21
CA PHE A 105 -7.03 0.48 -13.30
C PHE A 105 -7.41 1.90 -12.91
N GLY A 106 -8.57 2.39 -13.34
CA GLY A 106 -9.11 3.71 -13.01
C GLY A 106 -9.34 3.87 -11.51
N SER A 107 -9.99 2.91 -10.86
CA SER A 107 -10.20 2.93 -9.40
C SER A 107 -8.88 2.84 -8.63
N THR A 108 -7.98 1.94 -9.02
CA THR A 108 -6.65 1.81 -8.40
C THR A 108 -5.86 3.12 -8.55
N ALA A 109 -5.82 3.70 -9.75
CA ALA A 109 -5.13 4.96 -10.02
C ALA A 109 -5.75 6.14 -9.29
N LEU A 110 -7.09 6.18 -9.17
CA LEU A 110 -7.81 7.21 -8.41
C LEU A 110 -7.48 7.12 -6.91
N ILE A 111 -7.54 5.93 -6.32
CA ILE A 111 -7.18 5.69 -4.92
C ILE A 111 -5.71 6.07 -4.68
N ALA A 112 -4.83 5.69 -5.60
CA ALA A 112 -3.42 6.06 -5.55
C ALA A 112 -3.23 7.58 -5.63
N ALA A 113 -3.89 8.27 -6.57
CA ALA A 113 -3.81 9.72 -6.73
C ALA A 113 -4.32 10.47 -5.49
N LEU A 114 -5.42 10.01 -4.88
CA LEU A 114 -5.98 10.63 -3.67
C LEU A 114 -5.05 10.55 -2.46
N ARG A 115 -4.21 9.51 -2.36
CA ARG A 115 -3.25 9.37 -1.25
C ARG A 115 -1.83 9.83 -1.58
N MET A 116 -1.51 10.03 -2.85
CA MET A 116 -0.25 10.64 -3.32
C MET A 116 0.16 11.94 -2.61
N PRO A 117 -0.74 12.89 -2.25
CA PRO A 117 -0.36 14.10 -1.52
C PRO A 117 0.16 13.85 -0.10
N GLY A 118 -0.24 12.75 0.56
CA GLY A 118 0.28 12.38 1.89
C GLY A 118 1.69 11.81 1.82
N PHE A 119 1.96 11.01 0.79
CA PHE A 119 3.28 10.44 0.52
C PHE A 119 4.30 11.52 0.14
N THR A 120 3.91 12.42 -0.77
CA THR A 120 4.75 13.56 -1.17
C THR A 120 5.02 14.51 -0.01
N ARG A 121 4.04 14.76 0.88
CA ARG A 121 4.27 15.51 2.13
C ARG A 121 5.27 14.83 3.07
N ARG A 122 5.22 13.50 3.22
CA ARG A 122 6.19 12.74 4.02
C ARG A 122 7.60 12.85 3.46
N ILE A 123 7.77 12.76 2.14
CA ILE A 123 9.07 12.92 1.49
C ILE A 123 9.55 14.37 1.56
N ALA A 124 8.68 15.34 1.28
CA ALA A 124 9.03 16.77 1.32
C ALA A 124 9.43 17.21 2.74
N GLY A 125 8.78 16.70 3.77
CA GLY A 125 9.17 16.95 5.17
C GLY A 125 10.52 16.32 5.57
N ALA A 126 10.97 15.29 4.85
CA ALA A 126 12.27 14.65 5.08
C ALA A 126 13.44 15.39 4.40
N PHE A 127 13.15 16.33 3.49
CA PHE A 127 14.13 17.24 2.86
C PHE A 127 13.88 18.68 3.35
N PRO A 128 14.28 19.05 4.58
CA PRO A 128 14.28 20.45 4.97
C PRO A 128 15.19 21.23 4.02
N GLU A 129 14.69 22.35 3.48
CA GLU A 129 15.41 23.25 2.59
C GLU A 129 16.85 23.46 3.08
N ARG A 130 17.82 22.96 2.32
CA ARG A 130 19.20 23.39 2.45
C ARG A 130 19.31 24.77 1.78
N SER A 131 19.25 25.80 2.62
CA SER A 131 19.85 27.14 2.48
C SER A 131 19.55 27.91 1.18
N LYS A 132 18.74 28.96 1.31
CA LYS A 132 19.05 30.20 0.61
C LYS A 132 20.31 30.79 1.25
N ILE A 133 21.33 30.96 0.41
CA ILE A 133 22.62 31.62 0.65
C ILE A 133 22.37 33.08 1.02
#